data_AF-A0A6B2G532-F1
#
_entry.id   AF-A0A6B2G532-F1
#
_cell.length_a   1.000
_cell.length_b   1.000
_cell.length_c   1.000
_cell.angle_alpha   90.00
_cell.angle_beta   90.00
_cell.angle_gamma   90.00
#
_symmetry.space_group_name_H-M   'P 1'
#
loop_
_entity.id
_entity.type
_entity.pdbx_description
1 polymer ?
#
loop_
_entity_poly.entity_id
_entity_poly.type
_entity_poly.pdbx_seq_one_letter_code
_entity_poly.pdbx_strand_id
1 'polypeptide(L)'
;KYGEMTFSIWDNIIFDSKSAIDPYSECTLKEFFEAMLLKHKIEIEMLSHGTCLIYGSYMDIKKRSERLQTPITKIVEALTKIKFNPYPKLLILEATCPSLNDDEDDLIEIPSIHYMLY
;
A
#
# COMPACT_ATOMS: atom_id res chain seq x y z
N LYS A 1 -9.06 -15.85 -0.05
CA LYS A 1 -10.31 -15.28 -0.60
C LYS A 1 -10.60 -14.02 0.19
N TYR A 2 -10.78 -12.88 -0.47
CA TYR A 2 -11.23 -11.66 0.20
C TYR A 2 -12.67 -11.41 -0.20
N GLY A 3 -13.63 -11.77 0.66
CA GLY A 3 -15.04 -11.84 0.27
C GLY A 3 -15.25 -12.78 -0.92
N GLU A 4 -15.85 -12.27 -2.01
CA GLU A 4 -16.06 -13.01 -3.25
C GLU A 4 -14.82 -13.06 -4.17
N MET A 5 -13.78 -12.28 -3.89
CA MET A 5 -12.58 -12.23 -4.73
C MET A 5 -11.68 -13.44 -4.48
N THR A 6 -11.43 -14.20 -5.55
CA THR A 6 -10.41 -15.25 -5.60
C THR A 6 -9.21 -14.70 -6.37
N PHE A 7 -8.04 -14.85 -5.77
CA PHE A 7 -6.78 -14.46 -6.37
C PHE A 7 -5.92 -15.70 -6.57
N SER A 8 -5.16 -15.70 -7.65
CA SER A 8 -4.08 -16.64 -7.93
C SER A 8 -2.73 -15.99 -7.63
N ILE A 9 -1.68 -16.81 -7.57
CA ILE A 9 -0.30 -16.35 -7.38
C ILE A 9 0.24 -15.52 -8.56
N TRP A 10 -0.49 -15.45 -9.67
CA TRP A 10 -0.11 -14.71 -10.88
C TRP A 10 -0.78 -13.35 -10.97
N ASP A 11 -1.74 -13.08 -10.08
CA ASP A 11 -2.46 -11.81 -10.07
C ASP A 11 -1.63 -10.72 -9.40
N ASN A 12 -1.81 -9.49 -9.88
CA ASN A 12 -1.25 -8.29 -9.28
C ASN A 12 -2.23 -7.12 -9.44
N ILE A 13 -2.16 -6.18 -8.52
CA ILE A 13 -2.96 -4.95 -8.57
C ILE A 13 -2.08 -3.85 -9.15
N ILE A 14 -2.45 -3.32 -10.31
CA ILE A 14 -1.73 -2.20 -10.91
C ILE A 14 -2.28 -0.89 -10.36
N PHE A 15 -1.41 -0.07 -9.77
CA PHE A 15 -1.78 1.20 -9.15
C PHE A 15 -0.98 2.35 -9.77
N ASP A 16 -1.67 3.41 -10.24
CA ASP A 16 -1.02 4.66 -10.71
C ASP A 16 -0.73 5.57 -9.52
N SER A 17 0.53 5.92 -9.29
CA SER A 17 0.98 6.67 -8.12
C SER A 17 0.55 8.15 -8.10
N LYS A 18 -0.16 8.66 -9.11
CA LYS A 18 -0.56 10.08 -9.15
C LYS A 18 -1.57 10.42 -8.05
N SER A 19 -1.40 11.58 -7.42
CA SER A 19 -2.37 12.13 -6.47
C SER A 19 -3.70 12.42 -7.18
N ALA A 20 -4.79 12.21 -6.44
CA ALA A 20 -6.13 12.59 -6.90
C ALA A 20 -6.35 14.11 -6.87
N ILE A 21 -5.55 14.84 -6.07
CA ILE A 21 -5.63 16.29 -5.88
C ILE A 21 -4.74 17.01 -6.91
N ASP A 22 -3.48 16.60 -7.05
CA ASP A 22 -2.54 17.15 -8.02
C ASP A 22 -1.95 16.04 -8.92
N PRO A 23 -2.39 15.93 -10.19
CA PRO A 23 -1.95 14.89 -11.12
C PRO A 23 -0.45 14.89 -11.44
N TYR A 24 0.28 15.96 -11.10
CA TYR A 24 1.73 16.07 -11.30
C TYR A 24 2.54 15.63 -10.07
N SER A 25 1.88 15.19 -9.01
CA SER A 25 2.49 14.79 -7.75
C SER A 25 2.19 13.34 -7.40
N GLU A 26 3.06 12.73 -6.60
CA GLU A 26 2.81 11.39 -6.05
C GLU A 26 1.72 11.45 -4.97
N CYS A 27 0.82 10.47 -4.96
CA CYS A 27 -0.18 10.30 -3.93
C CYS A 27 0.48 10.01 -2.57
N THR A 28 -0.17 10.52 -1.54
CA THR A 28 0.14 10.20 -0.14
C THR A 28 -0.31 8.80 0.21
N LEU A 29 0.27 8.22 1.27
CA LEU A 29 -0.17 6.92 1.77
C LEU A 29 -1.68 6.89 2.11
N LYS A 30 -2.23 8.01 2.59
CA LYS A 30 -3.68 8.14 2.84
C LYS A 30 -4.50 8.01 1.55
N GLU A 31 -4.14 8.75 0.50
CA GLU A 31 -4.85 8.66 -0.80
C GLU A 31 -4.76 7.26 -1.39
N PHE A 32 -3.61 6.59 -1.24
CA PHE A 32 -3.44 5.20 -1.63
C PHE A 32 -4.42 4.27 -0.89
N PHE A 33 -4.52 4.37 0.44
CA PHE A 33 -5.47 3.56 1.23
C PHE A 33 -6.93 3.84 0.87
N GLU A 34 -7.30 5.11 0.70
CA GLU A 34 -8.64 5.49 0.26
C GLU A 34 -8.97 4.91 -1.12
N ALA A 35 -8.02 4.92 -2.05
CA ALA A 35 -8.19 4.34 -3.37
C ALA A 35 -8.36 2.80 -3.33
N MET A 36 -7.59 2.11 -2.48
CA MET A 36 -7.70 0.66 -2.28
C MET A 36 -9.06 0.28 -1.67
N LEU A 37 -9.51 1.03 -0.66
CA LEU A 37 -10.81 0.84 -0.04
C LEU A 37 -11.96 1.12 -1.00
N LEU A 38 -11.89 2.21 -1.78
CA LEU A 38 -12.97 2.59 -2.69
C LEU A 38 -13.11 1.63 -3.87
N LYS A 39 -11.99 1.29 -4.52
CA LYS A 39 -11.97 0.49 -5.77
C LYS A 39 -12.04 -1.01 -5.51
N HIS A 40 -11.33 -1.50 -4.50
CA HIS A 40 -11.17 -2.93 -4.25
C HIS A 40 -11.89 -3.40 -2.98
N LYS A 41 -12.47 -2.48 -2.20
CA LYS A 41 -13.07 -2.76 -0.88
C LYS A 41 -12.06 -3.35 0.10
N ILE A 42 -10.77 -3.12 -0.10
CA ILE A 42 -9.68 -3.64 0.73
C ILE A 42 -9.28 -2.59 1.76
N GLU A 43 -9.41 -2.95 3.04
CA GLU A 43 -8.82 -2.20 4.14
C GLU A 43 -7.43 -2.76 4.44
N ILE A 44 -6.39 -1.95 4.25
CA ILE A 44 -5.00 -2.40 4.42
C ILE A 44 -4.62 -2.33 5.91
N GLU A 45 -4.28 -3.49 6.46
CA GLU A 45 -3.79 -3.62 7.83
C GLU A 45 -2.27 -3.39 7.91
N MET A 46 -1.53 -4.00 6.98
CA MET A 46 -0.08 -3.91 6.89
C MET A 46 0.35 -3.67 5.45
N LEU A 47 1.37 -2.84 5.25
CA LEU A 47 1.98 -2.55 3.96
C LEU A 47 3.51 -2.61 4.06
N SER A 48 4.14 -3.38 3.20
CA SER A 48 5.60 -3.50 3.10
C SER A 48 6.12 -3.38 1.67
N HIS A 49 7.41 -3.06 1.57
CA HIS A 49 8.20 -3.16 0.35
C HIS A 49 9.46 -3.97 0.66
N GLY A 50 9.51 -5.21 0.18
CA GLY A 50 10.55 -6.16 0.57
C GLY A 50 10.61 -6.29 2.10
N THR A 51 11.79 -6.11 2.69
CA THR A 51 11.95 -6.20 4.15
C THR A 51 11.53 -4.94 4.91
N CYS A 52 11.04 -3.90 4.22
CA CYS A 52 10.72 -2.61 4.84
C CYS A 52 9.23 -2.49 5.14
N LEU A 53 8.88 -2.32 6.42
CA LEU A 53 7.52 -2.08 6.87
C LEU A 53 7.12 -0.60 6.72
N ILE A 54 6.34 -0.30 5.69
CA ILE A 54 5.85 1.04 5.34
C ILE A 54 4.72 1.45 6.28
N TYR A 55 3.79 0.56 6.60
CA TYR A 55 2.68 0.84 7.49
C TYR A 55 2.21 -0.43 8.21
N GLY A 56 1.72 -0.25 9.43
CA GLY A 56 0.96 -1.25 10.18
C GLY A 56 -0.03 -0.52 11.07
N SER A 57 -1.28 -0.98 11.13
CA SER A 57 -2.35 -0.45 11.98
C SER A 57 -1.94 -0.35 13.46
N TYR A 58 -1.09 -1.27 13.91
CA TYR A 58 -0.57 -1.42 15.27
C TYR A 58 0.56 -0.43 15.62
N MET A 59 1.03 0.37 14.65
CA MET A 59 2.04 1.40 14.93
C MET A 59 1.48 2.52 15.81
N ASP A 60 2.37 3.22 16.52
CA ASP A 60 2.01 4.41 17.30
C ASP A 60 1.23 5.43 16.47
N ILE A 61 0.17 6.00 17.07
CA ILE A 61 -0.74 6.94 16.40
C ILE A 61 0.02 8.09 15.76
N LYS A 62 1.01 8.67 16.46
CA LYS A 62 1.81 9.78 15.94
C LYS A 62 2.56 9.39 14.67
N LYS A 63 3.18 8.20 14.66
CA LYS A 63 3.97 7.67 13.55
C LYS A 63 3.07 7.31 12.36
N ARG A 64 1.88 6.77 12.62
CA ARG A 64 0.88 6.52 11.58
C ARG A 64 0.41 7.80 10.93
N SER A 65 0.00 8.80 11.72
CA SER A 65 -0.49 10.08 11.20
C SER A 65 0.54 10.81 10.33
N GLU A 66 1.82 10.76 10.71
CA GLU A 66 2.91 11.32 9.89
C GLU A 66 3.06 10.58 8.56
N ARG A 67 3.10 9.24 8.60
CA ARG A 67 3.23 8.41 7.39
C ARG A 67 2.05 8.56 6.44
N LEU A 68 0.82 8.68 6.97
CA LEU A 68 -0.39 8.85 6.17
C LEU A 68 -0.34 10.11 5.29
N GLN A 69 0.36 11.15 5.74
CA GLN A 69 0.53 12.41 4.99
C GLN A 69 1.76 12.42 4.08
N THR A 70 2.52 11.33 4.04
CA THR A 70 3.79 11.26 3.32
C THR A 70 3.63 10.42 2.04
N PRO A 71 4.28 10.79 0.91
CA PRO A 71 4.35 9.95 -0.27
C PRO A 71 5.04 8.61 0.00
N ILE A 72 4.60 7.53 -0.65
CA ILE A 72 5.10 6.17 -0.38
C ILE A 72 6.61 6.09 -0.68
N THR A 73 7.08 6.68 -1.79
CA THR A 73 8.51 6.68 -2.11
C THR A 73 9.35 7.33 -1.01
N LYS A 74 8.89 8.44 -0.42
CA LYS A 74 9.59 9.16 0.64
C LYS A 74 9.71 8.32 1.91
N ILE A 75 8.66 7.56 2.25
CA ILE A 75 8.71 6.62 3.38
C ILE A 75 9.74 5.52 3.10
N VAL A 76 9.73 4.95 1.90
CA VAL A 76 10.67 3.89 1.52
C VAL A 76 12.11 4.40 1.51
N GLU A 77 12.40 5.57 0.95
CA GLU A 77 13.72 6.20 0.98
C GLU A 77 14.20 6.42 2.42
N ALA A 78 13.31 6.89 3.30
CA ALA A 78 13.64 7.15 4.70
C ALA A 78 13.95 5.87 5.48
N LEU A 79 13.30 4.75 5.16
CA LEU A 79 13.49 3.45 5.82
C LEU A 79 14.70 2.71 5.28
N THR A 80 14.86 2.64 3.96
CA THR A 80 15.95 1.92 3.29
C THR A 80 17.27 2.67 3.32
N LYS A 81 17.22 4.01 3.51
CA LYS A 81 18.34 4.93 3.28
C LYS A 81 18.87 4.92 1.84
N ILE A 82 18.10 4.35 0.92
CA ILE A 82 18.41 4.31 -0.51
C ILE A 82 17.57 5.39 -1.18
N LYS A 83 18.22 6.29 -1.91
CA LYS A 83 17.50 7.30 -2.70
C LYS A 83 16.81 6.63 -3.88
N PHE A 84 15.59 7.05 -4.13
CA PHE A 84 14.84 6.63 -5.29
C PHE A 84 15.49 7.24 -6.54
N ASN A 85 15.87 6.39 -7.48
CA ASN A 85 16.36 6.85 -8.78
C ASN A 85 15.14 7.33 -9.61
N PRO A 86 15.26 8.36 -10.48
CA PRO A 86 14.22 8.70 -11.45
C PRO A 86 13.77 7.54 -12.37
N TYR A 87 14.50 6.42 -12.42
CA TYR A 87 14.19 5.24 -13.25
C TYR A 87 14.13 3.92 -12.47
N PRO A 88 13.23 3.81 -11.49
CA PRO A 88 12.27 2.73 -11.50
C PRO A 88 10.86 3.29 -11.66
N LYS A 89 10.13 2.79 -12.65
CA LYS A 89 8.71 3.11 -12.85
C LYS A 89 7.79 2.22 -12.00
N LEU A 90 8.35 1.36 -11.16
CA LEU A 90 7.60 0.33 -10.45
C LEU A 90 8.20 0.11 -9.06
N LEU A 91 7.33 0.16 -8.07
CA LEU A 91 7.56 -0.29 -6.71
C LEU A 91 6.60 -1.44 -6.43
N ILE A 92 7.12 -2.59 -6.00
CA ILE A 92 6.28 -3.74 -5.62
C ILE A 92 5.96 -3.62 -4.14
N LEU A 93 4.67 -3.57 -3.81
CA LEU A 93 4.18 -3.52 -2.43
C LEU A 93 3.48 -4.83 -2.08
N GLU A 94 3.71 -5.29 -0.87
CA GLU A 94 3.05 -6.44 -0.27
C GLU A 94 2.12 -5.92 0.82
N ALA A 95 0.92 -6.48 0.89
CA ALA A 95 -0.10 -5.98 1.80
C ALA A 95 -0.94 -7.12 2.39
N THR A 96 -1.38 -6.90 3.62
CA THR A 96 -2.37 -7.74 4.28
C THR A 96 -3.60 -6.93 4.62
N CYS A 97 -4.74 -7.61 4.68
CA CYS A 97 -6.01 -7.03 5.08
C CYS A 97 -6.73 -7.98 6.06
N PRO A 98 -7.65 -7.47 6.89
CA PRO A 98 -8.49 -8.33 7.71
C PRO A 98 -9.34 -9.28 6.86
N SER A 99 -9.60 -10.47 7.37
CA SER A 99 -10.53 -11.43 6.79
C SER A 99 -11.96 -10.87 6.85
N LEU A 100 -12.74 -11.05 5.78
CA LEU A 100 -14.17 -10.71 5.75
C LEU A 100 -15.06 -11.89 6.18
N ASN A 101 -14.47 -13.01 6.63
CA ASN A 101 -15.21 -14.17 7.12
C ASN A 101 -15.28 -14.16 8.66
N ASP A 102 -16.08 -15.05 9.23
CA ASP A 102 -16.50 -15.07 10.66
C ASP A 102 -15.38 -14.98 11.73
N ASP A 103 -14.11 -15.21 11.35
CA ASP A 103 -12.93 -14.93 12.19
C ASP A 103 -12.30 -13.59 11.77
N GLU A 104 -12.84 -12.48 12.32
CA GLU A 104 -12.39 -11.10 12.03
C GLU A 104 -10.93 -10.82 12.45
N ASP A 105 -10.33 -11.70 13.26
CA ASP A 105 -8.96 -11.56 13.78
C ASP A 105 -7.88 -12.07 12.79
N ASP A 106 -8.26 -12.77 11.73
CA ASP A 106 -7.30 -13.31 10.76
C ASP A 106 -6.88 -12.27 9.71
N LEU A 107 -5.56 -12.14 9.49
CA LEU A 107 -5.01 -11.34 8.41
C LEU A 107 -4.74 -12.22 7.18
N ILE A 108 -5.28 -11.80 6.04
CA ILE A 108 -5.04 -12.46 4.76
C ILE A 108 -4.10 -11.62 3.90
N GLU A 109 -3.24 -12.31 3.15
CA GLU A 109 -2.39 -11.68 2.14
C GLU A 109 -3.18 -11.45 0.86
N ILE A 110 -2.99 -10.27 0.25
CA ILE A 110 -3.57 -9.92 -1.04
C ILE A 110 -2.49 -9.97 -2.14
N PRO A 111 -2.88 -10.04 -3.42
CA PRO A 111 -1.92 -9.95 -4.51
C PRO A 111 -1.00 -8.74 -4.37
N SER A 112 0.24 -8.92 -4.81
CA SER A 112 1.22 -7.82 -4.83
C SER A 112 0.68 -6.63 -5.61
N ILE A 113 0.99 -5.44 -5.12
CA ILE A 113 0.55 -4.19 -5.70
C ILE A 113 1.73 -3.60 -6.47
N HIS A 114 1.55 -3.50 -7.78
CA HIS A 114 2.48 -2.87 -8.70
C HIS A 114 2.21 -1.36 -8.70
N TYR A 115 2.93 -0.64 -7.84
CA TYR A 115 2.83 0.81 -7.69
C TYR A 115 3.68 1.52 -8.75
N MET A 116 3.01 2.03 -9.77
CA MET A 116 3.61 2.61 -10.97
C MET A 116 3.94 4.08 -10.78
N LEU A 117 5.23 4.42 -10.85
CA LEU A 117 5.76 5.77 -10.70
C LEU A 117 5.94 6.42 -12.08
N TYR A 118 5.41 7.63 -12.26
CA TYR A 118 5.40 8.38 -13.52
C TYR A 118 6.00 9.76 -13.39
#